data_AF-A0AAU7JMD8-F1
#
_entry.id   AF-A0AAU7JMD8-F1
#
_cell.length_a   1.000
_cell.length_b   1.000
_cell.length_c   1.000
_cell.angle_alpha   90.00
_cell.angle_beta   90.00
_cell.angle_gamma   90.00
#
_symmetry.space_group_name_H-M   'P 1'
#
loop_
_entity.id
_entity.type
_entity.pdbx_description
1 polymer ?
#
loop_
_entity_poly.entity_id
_entity_poly.type
_entity_poly.pdbx_seq_one_letter_code
_entity_poly.pdbx_strand_id
1 'polypeptide(L)'
;MTRWGTAAFAIAVAAAAPAAGQDPSLTIERLLEDGWKVAGYTGQGTTFMLLRHDARNYLIQCSILYDTTRGSRMVERVRTNCYELR
;
A
#
# COMPACT_ATOMS: atom_id res chain seq x y z
N MET A 1 40.53 26.04 -32.09
CA MET A 1 39.15 26.16 -32.62
C MET A 1 38.65 24.74 -32.86
N THR A 2 37.60 24.14 -32.29
CA THR A 2 36.60 24.58 -31.31
C THR A 2 35.87 23.30 -30.83
N ARG A 3 35.71 23.13 -29.50
CA ARG A 3 34.66 22.37 -28.78
C ARG A 3 34.44 20.89 -29.09
N TRP A 4 34.91 20.02 -28.19
CA TRP A 4 34.36 18.68 -27.98
C TRP A 4 33.22 18.73 -26.97
N GLY A 5 32.10 18.10 -27.36
CA GLY A 5 30.80 18.22 -26.74
C GLY A 5 30.76 17.73 -25.30
N THR A 6 30.14 18.55 -24.46
CA THR A 6 29.75 18.26 -23.08
C THR A 6 28.91 16.98 -23.03
N ALA A 7 29.43 15.96 -22.35
CA ALA A 7 28.66 14.79 -21.95
C ALA A 7 27.60 15.23 -20.92
N ALA A 8 26.33 15.17 -21.32
CA ALA A 8 25.21 15.42 -20.42
C ALA A 8 25.06 14.21 -19.49
N PHE A 9 25.47 14.37 -18.23
CA PHE A 9 25.25 13.39 -17.17
C PHE A 9 23.77 13.44 -16.79
N ALA A 10 22.98 12.49 -17.30
CA ALA A 10 21.57 12.36 -16.91
C ALA A 10 21.50 11.87 -15.45
N ILE A 11 21.19 12.78 -14.53
CA ILE A 11 20.90 12.44 -13.13
C ILE A 11 19.52 11.79 -13.12
N ALA A 12 19.49 10.45 -13.08
CA ALA A 12 18.28 9.71 -12.78
C ALA A 12 17.93 9.97 -11.30
N VAL A 13 16.95 10.83 -11.06
CA VAL A 13 16.34 11.00 -9.73
C VAL A 13 15.58 9.70 -9.44
N ALA A 14 16.21 8.82 -8.68
CA ALA A 14 15.51 7.70 -8.06
C ALA A 14 14.52 8.29 -7.04
N ALA A 15 13.24 8.31 -7.40
CA ALA A 15 12.17 8.62 -6.47
C ALA A 15 12.17 7.53 -5.38
N ALA A 16 12.79 7.83 -4.24
CA ALA A 16 12.67 7.01 -3.05
C ALA A 16 11.21 7.12 -2.57
N ALA A 17 10.40 6.12 -2.91
CA ALA A 17 9.06 5.99 -2.36
C ALA A 17 9.19 5.86 -0.84
N PRO A 18 8.58 6.75 -0.03
CA PRO A 18 8.57 6.58 1.40
C PRO A 18 7.83 5.29 1.74
N ALA A 19 8.44 4.46 2.59
CA ALA A 19 7.80 3.26 3.09
C ALA A 19 6.54 3.66 3.88
N ALA A 20 5.38 3.23 3.42
CA ALA A 20 4.12 3.50 4.09
C ALA A 20 4.13 2.85 5.48
N GLY A 21 3.96 3.67 6.52
CA GLY A 21 3.95 3.23 7.91
C GLY A 21 2.68 2.46 8.24
N GLN A 22 2.82 1.35 8.96
CA GLN A 22 1.69 0.54 9.42
C GLN A 22 1.04 1.23 10.62
N ASP A 23 -0.17 1.75 10.45
CA ASP A 23 -0.93 2.30 11.58
C ASP A 23 -1.79 1.19 12.20
N PRO A 24 -1.55 0.80 13.47
CA PRO A 24 -2.31 -0.26 14.13
C PRO A 24 -3.78 0.09 14.37
N SER A 25 -4.20 1.34 14.18
CA SER A 25 -5.60 1.77 14.28
C SER A 25 -6.38 1.63 12.96
N LEU A 26 -5.71 1.41 11.83
CA LEU A 26 -6.35 1.18 10.54
C LEU A 26 -6.80 -0.28 10.41
N THR A 27 -8.05 -0.55 10.80
CA THR A 27 -8.76 -1.78 10.41
C THR A 27 -9.69 -1.53 9.24
N ILE A 28 -9.94 -2.57 8.42
CA ILE A 28 -10.82 -2.44 7.24
C ILE A 28 -12.22 -2.02 7.69
N GLU A 29 -12.71 -2.61 8.77
CA GLU A 29 -14.03 -2.33 9.33
C GLU A 29 -14.15 -0.86 9.71
N ARG A 30 -13.14 -0.32 10.38
CA ARG A 30 -13.15 1.08 10.79
C ARG A 30 -13.09 2.04 9.62
N LEU A 31 -12.28 1.72 8.62
CA LEU A 31 -12.20 2.52 7.39
C LEU A 31 -13.55 2.57 6.68
N LEU A 32 -14.27 1.45 6.60
CA LEU A 32 -15.60 1.39 6.00
C LEU A 32 -16.62 2.21 6.80
N GLU A 33 -16.58 2.15 8.14
CA GLU A 33 -17.41 3.00 9.02
C GLU A 33 -17.11 4.50 8.82
N ASP A 34 -15.84 4.84 8.66
CA ASP A 34 -15.36 6.22 8.48
C ASP A 34 -15.59 6.75 7.04
N GLY A 35 -16.30 5.99 6.19
CA GLY A 35 -16.73 6.44 4.85
C GLY A 35 -15.76 6.12 3.72
N TRP A 36 -14.71 5.33 3.97
CA TRP A 36 -13.87 4.80 2.90
C TRP A 36 -14.64 3.77 2.07
N LYS A 37 -14.40 3.75 0.76
CA LYS A 37 -15.07 2.88 -0.22
C LYS A 37 -14.05 1.99 -0.90
N VAL A 38 -14.41 0.73 -1.12
CA VAL A 38 -13.58 -0.19 -1.90
C VAL A 38 -13.51 0.30 -3.35
N ALA A 39 -12.30 0.59 -3.82
CA ALA A 39 -12.01 0.97 -5.20
C ALA A 39 -11.66 -0.26 -6.06
N GLY A 40 -11.08 -1.29 -5.45
CA GLY A 40 -10.77 -2.55 -6.12
C GLY A 40 -10.09 -3.54 -5.18
N TYR A 41 -9.99 -4.79 -5.62
CA TYR A 41 -9.26 -5.84 -4.92
C TYR A 41 -8.63 -6.82 -5.91
N THR A 42 -7.57 -7.48 -5.48
CA THR A 42 -6.90 -8.55 -6.23
C THR A 42 -6.30 -9.56 -5.26
N GLY A 43 -6.13 -10.81 -5.68
CA GLY A 43 -5.52 -11.81 -4.82
C GLY A 43 -5.05 -13.05 -5.55
N GLN A 44 -3.80 -13.43 -5.30
CA GLN A 44 -3.23 -14.75 -5.56
C GLN A 44 -2.27 -15.08 -4.40
N GLY A 45 -2.75 -15.82 -3.39
CA GLY A 45 -2.01 -16.10 -2.15
C GLY A 45 -2.18 -15.02 -1.06
N THR A 46 -1.91 -13.76 -1.38
CA THR A 46 -2.21 -12.59 -0.53
C THR A 46 -3.28 -11.75 -1.20
N THR A 47 -4.29 -11.32 -0.45
CA THR A 47 -5.33 -10.42 -0.96
C THR A 47 -4.93 -8.97 -0.72
N PHE A 48 -5.00 -8.13 -1.74
CA PHE A 48 -4.84 -6.70 -1.63
C PHE A 48 -6.18 -6.02 -1.90
N MET A 49 -6.53 -5.08 -1.06
CA MET A 49 -7.74 -4.26 -1.17
C MET A 49 -7.33 -2.79 -1.21
N LEU A 50 -7.88 -2.07 -2.17
CA LEU A 50 -7.65 -0.64 -2.32
C LEU A 50 -8.92 0.11 -1.90
N LEU A 51 -8.76 1.10 -1.02
CA LEU A 51 -9.82 1.95 -0.53
C LEU A 51 -9.58 3.40 -0.94
N ARG A 52 -10.66 4.11 -1.24
CA ARG A 52 -10.69 5.53 -1.56
C ARG A 52 -11.69 6.27 -0.68
N HIS A 53 -11.47 7.54 -0.42
CA HIS A 53 -12.40 8.38 0.31
C HIS A 53 -12.65 9.68 -0.47
N ASP A 54 -13.91 10.10 -0.60
CA ASP A 54 -14.26 11.22 -1.49
C ASP A 54 -13.66 12.56 -1.02
N ALA A 55 -13.42 12.72 0.29
CA ALA A 55 -12.82 13.92 0.87
C ALA A 55 -11.28 13.83 1.11
N ARG A 56 -10.63 12.72 0.78
CA ARG A 56 -9.18 12.54 1.00
C ARG A 56 -8.49 12.34 -0.35
N ASN A 57 -7.31 12.93 -0.51
CA ASN A 57 -6.54 12.87 -1.76
C ASN A 57 -5.51 11.74 -1.78
N TYR A 58 -5.67 10.73 -0.92
CA TYR A 58 -4.81 9.56 -0.85
C TYR A 58 -5.66 8.29 -0.82
N LEU A 59 -5.01 7.17 -1.15
CA LEU A 59 -5.63 5.85 -1.13
C LEU A 59 -5.14 5.08 0.08
N ILE A 60 -5.91 4.09 0.52
CA ILE A 60 -5.43 3.12 1.51
C ILE A 60 -5.35 1.77 0.84
N GLN A 61 -4.22 1.08 1.00
CA GLN A 61 -4.07 -0.31 0.58
C GLN A 61 -3.98 -1.20 1.80
N CYS A 62 -4.91 -2.15 1.90
CA CYS A 62 -4.89 -3.21 2.89
C CYS A 62 -4.40 -4.50 2.25
N SER A 63 -3.50 -5.20 2.92
CA SER A 63 -3.03 -6.54 2.59
C SER A 63 -3.59 -7.52 3.62
N ILE A 64 -4.15 -8.62 3.14
CA ILE A 64 -4.72 -9.69 3.96
C ILE A 64 -3.95 -10.95 3.59
N LEU A 65 -3.12 -11.40 4.52
CA LEU A 65 -2.32 -12.61 4.39
C LEU A 65 -2.97 -13.73 5.18
N TYR A 66 -3.12 -14.90 4.55
CA TYR A 66 -3.50 -16.12 5.24
C TYR A 66 -2.25 -16.92 5.57
N ASP A 67 -1.81 -16.86 6.82
CA ASP A 67 -0.70 -17.65 7.33
C ASP A 67 -1.21 -19.05 7.71
N THR A 68 -0.97 -20.03 6.84
CA THR A 68 -1.35 -21.43 7.07
C THR A 68 -0.53 -22.10 8.17
N THR A 69 0.54 -21.47 8.66
CA THR A 69 1.50 -22.07 9.59
C THR A 69 1.26 -21.68 11.05
N ARG A 70 0.44 -20.65 11.32
CA ARG A 70 0.16 -20.16 12.68
C ARG A 70 -1.22 -20.57 13.19
N GLY A 71 -1.25 -21.20 14.36
CA GLY A 71 -2.48 -21.44 15.12
C GLY A 71 -3.45 -22.44 14.48
N SER A 72 -4.38 -22.94 15.30
CA SER A 72 -5.48 -23.81 14.82
C SER A 72 -6.72 -22.99 14.47
N ARG A 73 -6.83 -21.75 14.96
CA ARG A 73 -8.01 -20.89 14.76
C ARG A 73 -7.82 -20.00 13.54
N MET A 74 -8.89 -19.83 12.77
CA MET A 74 -8.90 -19.00 11.56
C MET A 74 -8.49 -17.54 11.84
N VAL A 75 -8.89 -17.00 13.00
CA VAL A 75 -8.58 -15.63 13.42
C VAL A 75 -7.09 -15.41 13.66
N GLU A 76 -6.34 -16.47 14.04
CA GLU A 76 -4.88 -16.39 14.23
C GLU A 76 -4.12 -16.49 12.90
N ARG A 77 -4.77 -17.01 11.86
CA ARG A 77 -4.19 -17.22 10.52
C ARG A 77 -4.30 -16.00 9.63
N VAL A 78 -5.26 -15.11 9.90
CA VAL A 78 -5.49 -13.93 9.06
C VAL A 78 -4.72 -12.75 9.64
N ARG A 79 -3.76 -12.23 8.87
CA ARG A 79 -3.04 -11.00 9.21
C ARG A 79 -3.43 -9.91 8.23
N THR A 80 -3.99 -8.83 8.74
CA THR A 80 -4.37 -7.65 7.95
C THR A 80 -3.43 -6.50 8.26
N ASN A 81 -2.85 -5.87 7.23
CA ASN A 81 -2.06 -4.65 7.37
C ASN A 81 -2.54 -3.61 6.37
N CYS A 82 -2.88 -2.42 6.84
CA CYS A 82 -3.35 -1.31 6.03
C CYS A 82 -2.33 -0.16 6.03
N TYR A 83 -2.19 0.47 4.88
CA TYR A 83 -1.19 1.51 4.64
C TYR A 83 -1.78 2.64 3.80
N GLU A 84 -1.45 3.88 4.14
CA GLU A 84 -1.74 5.02 3.27
C GLU A 84 -0.78 5.04 2.08
N LEU A 85 -1.32 5.12 0.87
CA LEU A 85 -0.57 5.30 -0.37
C LEU A 85 -0.49 6.79 -0.68
N ARG A 86 0.72 7.35 -0.62
CA ARG A 86 1.00 8.76 -0.83
C ARG A 86 1.85 9.00 -2.07
#